data_AF-A0A7R9YHU8-F1
#
_entry.id   AF-A0A7R9YHU8-F1
#
_cell.length_a   1.000
_cell.length_b   1.000
_cell.length_c   1.000
_cell.angle_alpha   90.00
_cell.angle_beta   90.00
_cell.angle_gamma   90.00
#
_symmetry.space_group_name_H-M   'P 1'
#
loop_
_entity.id
_entity.type
_entity.pdbx_description
1 polymer ?
#
loop_
_entity_poly.entity_id
_entity_poly.type
_entity_poly.pdbx_seq_one_letter_code
_entity_poly.pdbx_strand_id
1 'polypeptide(L)'
;MGHFCKDYTPNSSDNGHRYSYEAQPRAAEWNVAKFAETLRLARVIDAADADMVAQGFWPAYERELLHAFRAKLALTSRGADDADRALLDQLLHALDESGADMCAAFLALGALPRAVHAASSADVELGGVLGRLEQASTSLRAAAKLARPAMPPAALRQIIALSTTDPARLAMFGIDDEVVRAAKQQLAKLDAIAALGSDVQKRARDRDAWEAWLRAYAARLHTEADGDTADGASLAEREARMAASNPAFVLREHLLQAAIARAECGDFAHVRQLLDRAQTPFLPGPIDEAGWSALVAELPTEDALDIVLS
;
A
#
# COMPACT_ATOMS: atom_id res chain seq x y z
N MET A 1 5.36 -7.53 -2.35
CA MET A 1 3.92 -7.45 -2.66
C MET A 1 3.77 -6.99 -4.10
N GLY A 2 2.85 -7.59 -4.85
CA GLY A 2 2.44 -7.07 -6.17
C GLY A 2 1.39 -5.99 -5.99
N HIS A 3 0.14 -6.34 -6.29
CA HIS A 3 -1.04 -5.54 -5.96
C HIS A 3 -1.17 -5.27 -4.46
N PHE A 4 -1.59 -4.04 -4.12
CA PHE A 4 -1.75 -3.62 -2.74
C PHE A 4 -2.89 -4.37 -2.05
N CYS A 5 -2.64 -4.86 -0.84
CA CYS A 5 -3.64 -5.47 0.03
C CYS A 5 -3.18 -5.30 1.48
N LYS A 6 -3.93 -4.56 2.28
CA LYS A 6 -3.53 -4.24 3.67
C LYS A 6 -3.38 -5.48 4.56
N ASP A 7 -4.18 -6.51 4.28
CA ASP A 7 -4.22 -7.77 5.03
C ASP A 7 -3.19 -8.80 4.54
N TYR A 8 -2.42 -8.46 3.49
CA TYR A 8 -1.44 -9.37 2.90
C TYR A 8 -0.39 -9.79 3.91
N THR A 9 -0.14 -11.10 3.94
CA THR A 9 0.85 -11.73 4.80
C THR A 9 1.74 -12.60 3.92
N PRO A 10 3.06 -12.33 3.83
CA PRO A 10 3.95 -13.11 2.98
C PRO A 10 4.26 -14.50 3.56
N ASN A 11 3.99 -14.70 4.86
CA ASN A 11 4.22 -15.97 5.53
C ASN A 11 2.97 -16.85 5.51
N SER A 12 3.01 -17.96 4.77
CA SER A 12 1.91 -18.93 4.70
C SER A 12 1.59 -19.61 6.04
N SER A 13 2.52 -19.60 7.01
CA SER A 13 2.27 -20.15 8.34
C SER A 13 1.60 -19.15 9.31
N ASP A 14 1.46 -17.88 8.93
CA ASP A 14 0.87 -16.84 9.77
C ASP A 14 -0.65 -16.73 9.54
N ASN A 15 -1.34 -17.77 10.00
CA ASN A 15 -2.81 -17.87 9.90
C ASN A 15 -3.55 -16.78 10.71
N GLY A 16 -2.85 -16.12 11.64
CA GLY A 16 -3.40 -15.07 12.49
C GLY A 16 -3.21 -13.66 11.93
N HIS A 17 -2.57 -13.51 10.76
CA HIS A 17 -2.23 -12.21 10.16
C HIS A 17 -1.44 -11.31 11.12
N ARG A 18 -0.66 -11.89 12.05
CA ARG A 18 0.10 -11.15 13.05
C ARG A 18 1.16 -10.25 12.41
N TYR A 19 1.67 -10.67 11.25
CA TYR A 19 2.70 -9.99 10.48
C TYR A 19 2.18 -9.56 9.10
N SER A 20 0.87 -9.37 8.96
CA SER A 20 0.30 -8.72 7.78
C SER A 20 0.87 -7.30 7.61
N TYR A 21 0.78 -6.75 6.40
CA TYR A 21 1.27 -5.40 6.11
C TYR A 21 0.73 -4.37 7.12
N GLU A 22 -0.58 -4.36 7.37
CA GLU A 22 -1.24 -3.46 8.34
C GLU A 22 -0.82 -3.72 9.79
N ALA A 23 -0.51 -4.97 10.16
CA ALA A 23 -0.14 -5.34 11.53
C ALA A 23 1.33 -5.05 11.88
N GLN A 24 2.20 -4.83 10.88
CA GLN A 24 3.64 -4.64 11.08
C GLN A 24 4.01 -3.52 12.07
N PRO A 25 3.40 -2.33 12.06
CA PRO A 25 3.72 -1.27 13.02
C PRO A 25 3.46 -1.71 14.47
N ARG A 26 2.34 -2.38 14.73
CA ARG A 26 2.01 -2.92 16.07
C ARG A 26 2.92 -4.08 16.46
N ALA A 27 3.32 -4.93 15.51
CA ALA A 27 4.33 -5.96 15.78
C ALA A 27 5.69 -5.35 16.15
N ALA A 28 6.09 -4.26 15.47
CA ALA A 28 7.31 -3.52 15.79
C ALA A 28 7.24 -2.83 17.17
N GLU A 29 6.11 -2.21 17.51
CA GLU A 29 5.84 -1.66 18.85
C GLU A 29 6.05 -2.73 19.93
N TRP A 30 5.42 -3.90 19.75
CA TRP A 30 5.55 -5.01 20.70
C TRP A 30 7.00 -5.49 20.84
N ASN A 31 7.73 -5.59 19.73
CA ASN A 31 9.15 -5.99 19.75
C ASN A 31 10.02 -4.96 20.49
N VAL A 32 9.78 -3.66 20.27
CA VAL A 32 10.49 -2.57 20.97
C VAL A 32 10.19 -2.62 22.47
N ALA A 33 8.92 -2.81 22.86
CA ALA A 33 8.54 -2.95 24.26
C ALA A 33 9.22 -4.16 24.92
N LYS A 34 9.33 -5.29 24.21
CA LYS A 34 10.04 -6.47 24.70
C LYS A 34 11.54 -6.24 24.84
N PHE A 35 12.15 -5.52 23.90
CA PHE A 35 13.55 -5.16 24.05
C PHE A 35 13.77 -4.25 25.26
N ALA A 36 12.92 -3.23 25.47
CA ALA A 36 12.97 -2.37 26.65
C ALA A 36 12.81 -3.17 27.96
N GLU A 37 11.93 -4.17 27.99
CA GLU A 37 11.78 -5.09 29.13
C GLU A 37 13.12 -5.79 29.48
N THR A 38 13.87 -6.26 28.48
CA THR A 38 15.19 -6.88 28.71
C THR A 38 16.22 -5.90 29.24
N LEU A 39 16.24 -4.66 28.74
CA LEU A 39 17.14 -3.60 29.22
C LEU A 39 16.83 -3.21 30.66
N ARG A 40 15.54 -3.16 31.03
CA ARG A 40 15.10 -2.91 32.40
C ARG A 40 15.52 -4.03 33.34
N LEU A 41 15.37 -5.29 32.92
CA LEU A 41 15.84 -6.46 33.69
C LEU A 41 17.36 -6.43 33.88
N ALA A 42 18.10 -5.99 32.87
CA ALA A 42 19.54 -5.79 32.93
C ALA A 42 19.96 -4.51 33.70
N ARG A 43 19.01 -3.72 34.18
CA ARG A 43 19.22 -2.43 34.88
C ARG A 43 20.00 -1.40 34.06
N VAL A 44 19.87 -1.46 32.73
CA VAL A 44 20.44 -0.48 31.79
C VAL A 44 19.54 0.76 31.71
N ILE A 45 18.22 0.55 31.80
CA ILE A 45 17.20 1.59 31.83
C ILE A 45 16.30 1.41 33.05
N ASP A 46 15.62 2.47 33.47
CA ASP A 46 14.62 2.40 34.54
C ASP A 46 13.18 2.29 34.01
N ALA A 47 12.19 2.44 34.90
CA ALA A 47 10.78 2.39 34.52
C ALA A 47 10.34 3.62 33.72
N ALA A 48 10.86 4.81 34.04
CA ALA A 48 10.53 6.04 33.34
C ALA A 48 11.08 6.03 31.91
N ASP A 49 12.28 5.48 31.72
CA ASP A 49 12.86 5.25 30.39
C ASP A 49 11.99 4.29 29.55
N ALA A 50 11.53 3.19 30.15
CA ALA A 50 10.67 2.22 29.47
C ALA A 50 9.31 2.83 29.07
N ASP A 51 8.72 3.64 29.94
CA ASP A 51 7.48 4.37 29.65
C ASP A 51 7.68 5.39 28.52
N MET A 52 8.82 6.10 28.51
CA MET A 52 9.17 7.03 27.43
C MET A 52 9.29 6.31 26.08
N VAL A 53 9.91 5.12 26.05
CA VAL A 53 10.00 4.30 24.82
C VAL A 53 8.61 3.89 24.34
N ALA A 54 7.74 3.42 25.23
CA ALA A 54 6.39 3.00 24.88
C ALA A 54 5.55 4.17 24.33
N GLN A 55 5.61 5.33 24.98
CA GLN A 55 4.88 6.53 24.57
C GLN A 55 5.46 7.16 23.29
N GLY A 56 6.76 6.98 23.04
CA GLY A 56 7.46 7.59 21.90
C GLY A 56 7.31 6.84 20.58
N PHE A 57 6.93 5.55 20.59
CA PHE A 57 6.89 4.72 19.38
C PHE A 57 5.93 5.27 18.32
N TRP A 58 4.64 5.43 18.65
CA TRP A 58 3.62 5.85 17.69
C TRP A 58 3.87 7.27 17.14
N PRO A 59 4.18 8.29 17.96
CA PRO A 59 4.54 9.61 17.44
C PRO A 59 5.74 9.59 16.49
N ALA A 60 6.75 8.75 16.77
CA ALA A 60 7.90 8.60 15.88
C ALA A 60 7.50 7.89 14.57
N TYR A 61 6.77 6.78 14.66
CA TYR A 61 6.28 6.04 13.50
C TYR A 61 5.43 6.92 12.58
N GLU A 62 4.42 7.61 13.11
CA GLU A 62 3.52 8.46 12.33
C GLU A 62 4.26 9.60 11.63
N ARG A 63 5.21 10.23 12.32
CA ARG A 63 6.05 11.28 11.74
C ARG A 63 6.89 10.76 10.57
N GLU A 64 7.60 9.65 10.76
CA GLU A 64 8.46 9.08 9.72
C GLU A 64 7.64 8.51 8.54
N LEU A 65 6.48 7.92 8.82
CA LEU A 65 5.53 7.46 7.79
C LEU A 65 5.07 8.65 6.94
N LEU A 66 4.60 9.72 7.58
CA LEU A 66 4.13 10.91 6.87
C LEU A 66 5.26 11.57 6.08
N HIS A 67 6.47 11.63 6.63
CA HIS A 67 7.67 12.12 5.94
C HIS A 67 7.99 11.30 4.69
N ALA A 68 7.97 9.96 4.78
CA ALA A 68 8.20 9.09 3.64
C ALA A 68 7.14 9.30 2.54
N PHE A 69 5.85 9.37 2.89
CA PHE A 69 4.79 9.60 1.90
C PHE A 69 4.84 11.00 1.27
N ARG A 70 5.22 12.03 2.04
CA ARG A 70 5.48 13.37 1.48
C ARG A 70 6.56 13.34 0.42
N ALA A 71 7.65 12.61 0.64
CA ALA A 71 8.71 12.46 -0.37
C ALA A 71 8.17 11.79 -1.64
N LYS A 72 7.39 10.71 -1.50
CA LYS A 72 6.78 9.98 -2.62
C LYS A 72 5.76 10.81 -3.41
N LEU A 73 5.05 11.71 -2.74
CA LEU A 73 4.06 12.63 -3.32
C LEU A 73 4.66 14.00 -3.69
N ALA A 74 5.96 14.19 -3.48
CA ALA A 74 6.66 15.47 -3.60
C ALA A 74 5.98 16.65 -2.88
N LEU A 75 5.33 16.38 -1.74
CA LEU A 75 4.78 17.41 -0.85
C LEU A 75 5.87 18.02 0.03
N THR A 76 5.63 19.23 0.55
CA THR A 76 6.47 19.93 1.52
C THR A 76 5.68 20.15 2.82
N SER A 77 6.35 19.91 3.96
CA SER A 77 5.73 20.03 5.29
C SER A 77 5.55 21.51 5.67
N ARG A 78 4.47 22.14 5.20
CA ARG A 78 4.12 23.55 5.50
C ARG A 78 3.11 23.68 6.65
N GLY A 79 3.29 22.92 7.73
CA GLY A 79 2.34 22.88 8.86
C GLY A 79 0.99 22.25 8.51
N ALA A 80 0.95 21.42 7.46
CA ALA A 80 -0.25 20.77 6.93
C ALA A 80 -0.33 19.29 7.35
N ASP A 81 0.18 18.93 8.53
CA ASP A 81 0.30 17.54 8.98
C ASP A 81 -1.06 16.80 9.00
N ASP A 82 -2.11 17.47 9.47
CA ASP A 82 -3.44 16.86 9.52
C ASP A 82 -4.05 16.64 8.13
N ALA A 83 -3.85 17.58 7.21
CA ALA A 83 -4.30 17.45 5.83
C ALA A 83 -3.52 16.35 5.09
N ASP A 84 -2.20 16.27 5.31
CA ASP A 84 -1.36 15.24 4.70
C ASP A 84 -1.67 13.85 5.28
N ARG A 85 -2.02 13.75 6.56
CA ARG A 85 -2.47 12.50 7.19
C ARG A 85 -3.80 12.05 6.59
N ALA A 86 -4.77 12.95 6.47
CA ALA A 86 -6.05 12.63 5.84
C ALA A 86 -5.88 12.21 4.37
N LEU A 87 -4.97 12.87 3.64
CA LEU A 87 -4.64 12.51 2.26
C LEU A 87 -3.97 11.14 2.16
N LEU A 88 -3.11 10.80 3.11
CA LEU A 88 -2.47 9.48 3.22
C LEU A 88 -3.51 8.39 3.49
N ASP A 89 -4.42 8.60 4.44
CA ASP A 89 -5.48 7.63 4.76
C ASP A 89 -6.37 7.37 3.53
N GLN A 90 -6.73 8.42 2.80
CA GLN A 90 -7.48 8.30 1.54
C GLN A 90 -6.68 7.59 0.44
N LEU A 91 -5.36 7.81 0.35
CA LEU A 91 -4.49 7.12 -0.61
C LEU A 91 -4.46 5.61 -0.34
N LEU A 92 -4.21 5.24 0.92
CA LEU A 92 -4.16 3.83 1.34
C LEU A 92 -5.50 3.15 1.14
N HIS A 93 -6.60 3.88 1.36
CA HIS A 93 -7.95 3.39 1.06
C HIS A 93 -8.13 3.15 -0.45
N ALA A 94 -7.80 4.11 -1.31
CA ALA A 94 -7.90 3.96 -2.77
C ALA A 94 -7.03 2.80 -3.29
N LEU A 95 -5.82 2.61 -2.72
CA LEU A 95 -4.95 1.48 -3.02
C LEU A 95 -5.59 0.13 -2.60
N ASP A 96 -6.15 0.02 -1.39
CA ASP A 96 -6.77 -1.24 -0.92
C ASP A 96 -8.08 -1.55 -1.67
N GLU A 97 -8.89 -0.54 -1.98
CA GLU A 97 -10.13 -0.74 -2.72
C GLU A 97 -9.83 -1.22 -4.15
N SER A 98 -8.95 -0.51 -4.87
CA SER A 98 -8.64 -0.81 -6.26
C SER A 98 -7.72 -2.03 -6.43
N GLY A 99 -6.95 -2.36 -5.39
CA GLY A 99 -5.86 -3.34 -5.47
C GLY A 99 -4.69 -2.84 -6.31
N ALA A 100 -4.56 -1.53 -6.55
CA ALA A 100 -3.52 -1.01 -7.42
C ALA A 100 -2.11 -1.39 -6.93
N ASP A 101 -1.24 -1.72 -7.87
CA ASP A 101 0.17 -1.89 -7.56
C ASP A 101 0.73 -0.58 -7.01
N MET A 102 1.20 -0.59 -5.76
CA MET A 102 1.61 0.63 -5.08
C MET A 102 2.74 1.36 -5.82
N CYS A 103 3.72 0.63 -6.36
CA CYS A 103 4.84 1.25 -7.08
C CYS A 103 4.36 1.88 -8.39
N ALA A 104 3.56 1.15 -9.18
CA ALA A 104 2.96 1.67 -10.41
C ALA A 104 2.05 2.87 -10.14
N ALA A 105 1.25 2.85 -9.07
CA ALA A 105 0.41 3.97 -8.69
C ALA A 105 1.26 5.22 -8.44
N PHE A 106 2.31 5.14 -7.61
CA PHE A 106 3.19 6.29 -7.37
C PHE A 106 3.90 6.81 -8.62
N LEU A 107 4.29 5.92 -9.54
CA LEU A 107 4.88 6.32 -10.83
C LEU A 107 3.86 6.99 -11.75
N ALA A 108 2.61 6.54 -11.75
CA ALA A 108 1.52 7.20 -12.49
C ALA A 108 1.31 8.63 -12.00
N LEU A 109 1.39 8.87 -10.69
CA LEU A 109 1.25 10.21 -10.09
C LEU A 109 2.37 11.17 -10.50
N GLY A 110 3.55 10.64 -10.84
CA GLY A 110 4.65 11.42 -11.38
C GLY A 110 4.31 12.09 -12.72
N ALA A 111 3.35 11.54 -13.47
CA ALA A 111 2.87 12.09 -14.74
C ALA A 111 1.69 13.07 -14.59
N LEU A 112 1.36 13.49 -13.36
CA LEU A 112 0.27 14.45 -13.13
C LEU A 112 0.58 15.78 -13.81
N PRO A 113 -0.28 16.26 -14.74
CA PRO A 113 0.00 17.45 -15.54
C PRO A 113 0.06 18.74 -14.73
N ARG A 114 0.76 19.72 -15.31
CA ARG A 114 0.96 21.05 -14.72
C ARG A 114 -0.34 21.83 -14.48
N ALA A 115 -1.35 21.68 -15.34
CA ALA A 115 -2.56 22.51 -15.28
C ALA A 115 -3.58 22.03 -14.24
N VAL A 116 -3.38 20.85 -13.62
CA VAL A 116 -4.05 20.47 -12.37
C VAL A 116 -3.73 21.46 -11.23
N HIS A 117 -2.63 22.21 -11.32
CA HIS A 117 -2.27 23.28 -10.39
C HIS A 117 -2.98 24.62 -10.67
N ALA A 118 -3.66 24.78 -11.81
CA ALA A 118 -4.39 25.99 -12.19
C ALA A 118 -5.88 25.65 -12.39
N ALA A 119 -6.75 26.26 -11.60
CA ALA A 119 -8.12 25.80 -11.31
C ALA A 119 -9.14 25.66 -12.49
N SER A 120 -8.75 25.69 -13.77
CA SER A 120 -9.71 25.84 -14.89
C SER A 120 -9.79 24.72 -15.96
N SER A 121 -9.01 23.63 -15.91
CA SER A 121 -9.12 22.52 -16.90
C SER A 121 -8.92 21.09 -16.36
N ALA A 122 -9.12 20.89 -15.05
CA ALA A 122 -8.73 19.67 -14.33
C ALA A 122 -9.28 18.34 -14.91
N ASP A 123 -10.50 18.29 -15.45
CA ASP A 123 -11.16 17.02 -15.76
C ASP A 123 -10.53 16.24 -16.94
N VAL A 124 -10.07 16.92 -18.00
CA VAL A 124 -9.45 16.25 -19.18
C VAL A 124 -8.03 15.78 -18.88
N GLU A 125 -7.34 16.48 -17.97
CA GLU A 125 -5.93 16.23 -17.64
C GLU A 125 -5.74 15.11 -16.62
N LEU A 126 -6.68 14.95 -15.68
CA LEU A 126 -6.71 13.81 -14.77
C LEU A 126 -6.94 12.48 -15.51
N GLY A 127 -7.59 12.51 -16.67
CA GLY A 127 -7.92 11.32 -17.46
C GLY A 127 -6.71 10.44 -17.81
N GLY A 128 -5.56 11.05 -18.11
CA GLY A 128 -4.32 10.31 -18.41
C GLY A 128 -3.77 9.54 -17.20
N VAL A 129 -3.68 10.20 -16.05
CA VAL A 129 -3.23 9.58 -14.80
C VAL A 129 -4.25 8.55 -14.31
N LEU A 130 -5.54 8.84 -14.40
CA LEU A 130 -6.62 7.90 -14.08
C LEU A 130 -6.52 6.62 -14.92
N GLY A 131 -6.27 6.74 -16.22
CA GLY A 131 -6.06 5.58 -17.09
C GLY A 131 -4.86 4.72 -16.66
N ARG A 132 -3.76 5.34 -16.23
CA ARG A 132 -2.61 4.64 -15.66
C ARG A 132 -2.94 3.96 -14.33
N LEU A 133 -3.64 4.63 -13.42
CA LEU A 133 -4.08 4.05 -12.14
C LEU A 133 -5.03 2.87 -12.33
N GLU A 134 -5.93 2.93 -13.32
CA GLU A 134 -6.77 1.80 -13.70
C GLU A 134 -5.98 0.61 -14.23
N GLN A 135 -4.95 0.86 -15.06
CA GLN A 135 -4.06 -0.21 -15.56
C GLN A 135 -3.22 -0.84 -14.44
N ALA A 136 -2.89 -0.08 -13.40
CA ALA A 136 -2.21 -0.59 -12.21
C ALA A 136 -3.14 -1.35 -11.25
N SER A 137 -4.46 -1.16 -11.37
CA SER A 137 -5.50 -1.77 -10.52
C SER A 137 -5.78 -3.22 -10.89
N THR A 138 -6.28 -4.01 -9.93
CA THR A 138 -6.57 -5.43 -10.19
C THR A 138 -7.82 -5.60 -11.05
N SER A 139 -7.94 -6.74 -11.72
CA SER A 139 -9.26 -7.25 -12.13
C SER A 139 -10.13 -7.57 -10.91
N LEU A 140 -11.43 -7.77 -11.13
CA LEU A 140 -12.37 -8.23 -10.12
C LEU A 140 -12.00 -9.64 -9.62
N ARG A 141 -11.55 -10.51 -10.53
CA ARG A 141 -11.10 -11.85 -10.19
C ARG A 141 -9.84 -11.82 -9.33
N ALA A 142 -8.84 -11.01 -9.69
CA ALA A 142 -7.64 -10.82 -8.88
C ALA A 142 -7.96 -10.22 -7.50
N ALA A 143 -8.86 -9.23 -7.43
CA ALA A 143 -9.33 -8.70 -6.14
C ALA A 143 -9.99 -9.78 -5.27
N ALA A 144 -10.85 -10.63 -5.85
CA ALA A 144 -11.46 -11.74 -5.12
C ALA A 144 -10.42 -12.77 -4.61
N LYS A 145 -9.36 -13.03 -5.38
CA LYS A 145 -8.25 -13.89 -4.94
C LYS A 145 -7.49 -13.26 -3.77
N LEU A 146 -7.13 -11.98 -3.88
CA LEU A 146 -6.40 -11.25 -2.82
C LEU A 146 -7.20 -11.11 -1.53
N ALA A 147 -8.53 -10.97 -1.63
CA ALA A 147 -9.43 -10.88 -0.48
C ALA A 147 -9.79 -12.25 0.11
N ARG A 148 -9.29 -13.36 -0.44
CA ARG A 148 -9.62 -14.71 0.04
C ARG A 148 -9.12 -14.85 1.49
N PRO A 149 -10.02 -15.17 2.44
CA PRO A 149 -9.64 -15.32 3.84
C PRO A 149 -8.86 -16.63 4.06
N ALA A 150 -7.95 -16.62 5.03
CA ALA A 150 -7.31 -17.85 5.52
C ALA A 150 -8.34 -18.84 6.08
N MET A 151 -9.36 -18.33 6.77
CA MET A 151 -10.48 -19.11 7.30
C MET A 151 -11.66 -19.13 6.31
N PRO A 152 -12.33 -20.28 6.07
CA PRO A 152 -13.50 -20.33 5.20
C PRO A 152 -14.60 -19.33 5.63
N PRO A 153 -15.31 -18.67 4.68
CA PRO A 153 -16.35 -17.68 5.02
C PRO A 153 -17.44 -18.21 5.98
N ALA A 154 -17.76 -19.51 5.92
CA ALA A 154 -18.71 -20.13 6.84
C ALA A 154 -18.24 -20.08 8.30
N ALA A 155 -16.95 -20.29 8.55
CA ALA A 155 -16.38 -20.23 9.88
C ALA A 155 -16.27 -18.77 10.39
N LEU A 156 -15.99 -17.80 9.52
CA LEU A 156 -16.09 -16.37 9.86
C LEU A 156 -17.50 -15.99 10.31
N ARG A 157 -18.53 -16.41 9.54
CA ARG A 157 -19.95 -16.20 9.91
C ARG A 157 -20.28 -16.84 11.25
N GLN A 158 -19.73 -18.02 11.56
CA GLN A 158 -19.93 -18.69 12.84
C GLN A 158 -19.28 -17.93 14.00
N ILE A 159 -18.05 -17.42 13.85
CA ILE A 159 -17.41 -16.56 14.87
C ILE A 159 -18.29 -15.33 15.14
N ILE A 160 -18.76 -14.67 14.09
CA ILE A 160 -19.63 -13.49 14.21
C ILE A 160 -20.94 -13.86 14.92
N ALA A 161 -21.59 -14.96 14.56
CA ALA A 161 -22.82 -15.42 15.19
C ALA A 161 -22.63 -15.83 16.66
N LEU A 162 -21.51 -16.47 17.00
CA LEU A 162 -21.18 -16.80 18.39
C LEU A 162 -20.89 -15.55 19.21
N SER A 163 -20.31 -14.50 18.61
CA SER A 163 -20.05 -13.25 19.34
C SER A 163 -21.32 -12.53 19.78
N THR A 164 -22.45 -12.80 19.14
CA THR A 164 -23.75 -12.24 19.53
C THR A 164 -24.57 -13.18 20.42
N THR A 165 -24.38 -14.50 20.29
CA THR A 165 -25.20 -15.51 20.98
C THR A 165 -24.56 -16.05 22.26
N ASP A 166 -23.24 -16.19 22.31
CA ASP A 166 -22.49 -16.72 23.46
C ASP A 166 -21.03 -16.21 23.47
N PRO A 167 -20.81 -14.95 23.90
CA PRO A 167 -19.46 -14.35 23.95
C PRO A 167 -18.50 -15.08 24.90
N ALA A 168 -19.02 -15.65 25.99
CA ALA A 168 -18.21 -16.36 26.99
C ALA A 168 -17.55 -17.61 26.38
N ARG A 169 -18.28 -18.31 25.50
CA ARG A 169 -17.76 -19.46 24.78
C ARG A 169 -16.67 -19.10 23.78
N LEU A 170 -16.74 -17.93 23.12
CA LEU A 170 -15.64 -17.46 22.26
C LEU A 170 -14.37 -17.16 23.06
N ALA A 171 -14.52 -16.48 24.20
CA ALA A 171 -13.40 -16.18 25.09
C ALA A 171 -12.70 -17.47 25.58
N MET A 172 -13.45 -18.55 25.79
CA MET A 172 -12.89 -19.86 26.16
C MET A 172 -11.98 -20.45 25.07
N PHE A 173 -12.22 -20.11 23.79
CA PHE A 173 -11.35 -20.49 22.67
C PHE A 173 -10.24 -19.45 22.39
N GLY A 174 -10.08 -18.44 23.25
CA GLY A 174 -9.11 -17.36 23.06
C GLY A 174 -9.46 -16.42 21.90
N ILE A 175 -10.72 -16.42 21.46
CA ILE A 175 -11.21 -15.50 20.43
C ILE A 175 -11.68 -14.24 21.13
N ASP A 176 -10.94 -13.15 20.94
CA ASP A 176 -11.27 -11.84 21.48
C ASP A 176 -12.08 -10.98 20.50
N ASP A 177 -12.48 -9.79 20.95
CA ASP A 177 -13.26 -8.84 20.16
C ASP A 177 -12.50 -8.35 18.92
N GLU A 178 -11.17 -8.37 18.94
CA GLU A 178 -10.33 -7.97 17.81
C GLU A 178 -10.43 -8.99 16.67
N VAL A 179 -10.39 -10.29 16.99
CA VAL A 179 -10.64 -11.36 16.00
C VAL A 179 -12.06 -11.27 15.44
N VAL A 180 -13.07 -11.00 16.28
CA VAL A 180 -14.45 -10.82 15.82
C VAL A 180 -14.57 -9.62 14.87
N ARG A 181 -13.93 -8.49 15.19
CA ARG A 181 -13.90 -7.30 14.33
C ARG A 181 -13.23 -7.59 13.00
N ALA A 182 -12.07 -8.25 13.00
CA ALA A 182 -11.37 -8.66 11.79
C ALA A 182 -12.24 -9.58 10.92
N ALA A 183 -12.92 -10.57 11.52
CA ALA A 183 -13.84 -11.44 10.81
C ALA A 183 -14.99 -10.68 10.14
N LYS A 184 -15.57 -9.68 10.82
CA LYS A 184 -16.61 -8.80 10.26
C LYS A 184 -16.09 -8.00 9.07
N GLN A 185 -14.91 -7.39 9.20
CA GLN A 185 -14.29 -6.59 8.14
C GLN A 185 -13.98 -7.45 6.91
N GLN A 186 -13.42 -8.65 7.12
CA GLN A 186 -13.10 -9.56 6.03
C GLN A 186 -14.35 -10.01 5.27
N LEU A 187 -15.43 -10.34 5.99
CA LEU A 187 -16.68 -10.74 5.35
C LEU A 187 -17.32 -9.58 4.57
N ALA A 188 -17.29 -8.36 5.13
CA ALA A 188 -17.76 -7.16 4.44
C ALA A 188 -16.97 -6.88 3.15
N LYS A 189 -15.64 -7.07 3.16
CA LYS A 189 -14.77 -6.93 1.99
C LYS A 189 -15.15 -7.94 0.89
N LEU A 190 -15.40 -9.20 1.27
CA LEU A 190 -15.85 -10.24 0.33
C LEU A 190 -17.22 -9.91 -0.28
N ASP A 191 -18.18 -9.50 0.55
CA ASP A 191 -19.53 -9.17 0.10
C ASP A 191 -19.50 -7.93 -0.84
N ALA A 192 -18.67 -6.93 -0.54
CA ALA A 192 -18.47 -5.75 -1.40
C ALA A 192 -17.87 -6.11 -2.76
N ILE A 193 -16.87 -7.00 -2.80
CA ILE A 193 -16.29 -7.49 -4.06
C ILE A 193 -17.33 -8.29 -4.85
N ALA A 194 -18.09 -9.17 -4.20
CA ALA A 194 -19.13 -9.95 -4.84
C ALA A 194 -20.24 -9.07 -5.43
N ALA A 195 -20.58 -7.95 -4.77
CA ALA A 195 -21.60 -7.02 -5.22
C ALA A 195 -21.23 -6.26 -6.51
N LEU A 196 -19.95 -6.14 -6.85
CA LEU A 196 -19.51 -5.44 -8.07
C LEU A 196 -19.96 -6.16 -9.34
N GLY A 197 -20.08 -7.49 -9.35
CA GLY A 197 -20.67 -8.27 -10.45
C GLY A 197 -19.89 -8.32 -11.79
N SER A 198 -19.07 -7.31 -12.12
CA SER A 198 -18.27 -7.27 -13.35
C SER A 198 -17.03 -6.38 -13.23
N ASP A 199 -16.03 -6.58 -14.10
CA ASP A 199 -14.85 -5.72 -14.20
C ASP A 199 -15.20 -4.27 -14.56
N VAL A 200 -16.26 -4.07 -15.35
CA VAL A 200 -16.70 -2.71 -15.73
C VAL A 200 -17.16 -1.94 -14.50
N GLN A 201 -17.96 -2.58 -13.64
CA GLN A 201 -18.44 -1.97 -12.40
C GLN A 201 -17.30 -1.76 -11.39
N LYS A 202 -16.36 -2.70 -11.28
CA LYS A 202 -15.16 -2.52 -10.46
C LYS A 202 -14.34 -1.31 -10.93
N ARG A 203 -14.01 -1.25 -12.22
CA ARG A 203 -13.22 -0.14 -12.78
C ARG A 203 -13.89 1.21 -12.57
N ALA A 204 -15.22 1.28 -12.72
CA ALA A 204 -15.95 2.51 -12.44
C ALA A 204 -15.80 2.94 -10.96
N ARG A 205 -15.99 2.03 -10.01
CA ARG A 205 -15.75 2.31 -8.58
C ARG A 205 -14.30 2.75 -8.32
N ASP A 206 -13.34 2.03 -8.87
CA ASP A 206 -11.91 2.33 -8.66
C ASP A 206 -11.56 3.71 -9.22
N ARG A 207 -12.10 4.04 -10.40
CA ARG A 207 -11.96 5.37 -11.02
C ARG A 207 -12.53 6.45 -10.11
N ASP A 208 -13.72 6.27 -9.57
CA ASP A 208 -14.34 7.26 -8.67
C ASP A 208 -13.49 7.49 -7.41
N ALA A 209 -12.97 6.42 -6.80
CA ALA A 209 -12.09 6.50 -5.64
C ALA A 209 -10.78 7.24 -5.96
N TRP A 210 -10.13 6.88 -7.08
CA TRP A 210 -8.91 7.54 -7.53
C TRP A 210 -9.13 8.99 -7.92
N GLU A 211 -10.24 9.32 -8.58
CA GLU A 211 -10.56 10.67 -8.98
C GLU A 211 -10.80 11.57 -7.77
N ALA A 212 -11.57 11.09 -6.78
CA ALA A 212 -11.77 11.80 -5.52
C ALA A 212 -10.44 12.10 -4.83
N TRP A 213 -9.55 11.10 -4.74
CA TRP A 213 -8.23 11.26 -4.14
C TRP A 213 -7.33 12.21 -4.95
N LEU A 214 -7.29 12.10 -6.27
CA LEU A 214 -6.50 12.97 -7.13
C LEU A 214 -6.93 14.43 -7.02
N ARG A 215 -8.24 14.70 -6.90
CA ARG A 215 -8.76 16.06 -6.66
C ARG A 215 -8.28 16.60 -5.31
N ALA A 216 -8.28 15.79 -4.25
CA ALA A 216 -7.76 16.19 -2.95
C ALA A 216 -6.23 16.44 -2.98
N TYR A 217 -5.48 15.57 -3.65
CA TYR A 217 -4.04 15.73 -3.83
C TYR A 217 -3.69 16.98 -4.66
N ALA A 218 -4.42 17.23 -5.76
CA ALA A 218 -4.29 18.43 -6.57
C ALA A 218 -4.52 19.72 -5.75
N ALA A 219 -5.60 19.75 -4.97
CA ALA A 219 -5.90 20.85 -4.07
C ALA A 219 -4.78 21.06 -3.04
N ARG A 220 -4.25 19.97 -2.47
CA ARG A 220 -3.14 20.02 -1.51
C ARG A 220 -1.83 20.51 -2.14
N LEU A 221 -1.55 20.18 -3.40
CA LEU A 221 -0.40 20.71 -4.12
C LEU A 221 -0.55 22.21 -4.38
N HIS A 222 -1.76 22.68 -4.68
CA HIS A 222 -2.03 24.09 -4.91
C HIS A 222 -1.72 24.97 -3.68
N THR A 223 -1.95 24.47 -2.46
CA THR A 223 -1.62 25.23 -1.24
C THR A 223 -0.11 25.43 -1.01
N GLU A 224 0.76 24.68 -1.70
CA GLU A 224 2.22 24.90 -1.66
C GLU A 224 2.69 25.92 -2.70
N ALA A 225 1.85 26.20 -3.70
CA ALA A 225 2.15 27.07 -4.83
C ALA A 225 2.03 28.57 -4.52
N ASP A 226 1.69 28.96 -3.27
CA ASP A 226 1.60 30.36 -2.79
C ASP A 226 2.97 31.04 -2.58
N GLY A 227 3.88 30.88 -3.55
CA GLY A 227 5.04 31.70 -3.76
C GLY A 227 5.21 31.85 -5.27
N ASP A 228 5.47 33.06 -5.74
CA ASP A 228 5.44 33.57 -7.13
C ASP A 228 6.38 32.88 -8.14
N THR A 229 6.75 31.61 -7.94
CA THR A 229 7.50 30.78 -8.89
C THR A 229 6.55 29.92 -9.70
N ALA A 230 5.76 30.60 -10.54
CA ALA A 230 5.00 30.02 -11.63
C ALA A 230 5.90 29.58 -12.81
N ASP A 231 7.07 28.99 -12.55
CA ASP A 231 8.03 28.58 -13.58
C ASP A 231 8.04 27.07 -13.80
N GLY A 232 8.32 26.63 -15.03
CA GLY A 232 8.43 25.21 -15.39
C GLY A 232 9.51 24.44 -14.61
N ALA A 233 10.39 25.15 -13.91
CA ALA A 233 11.37 24.61 -12.98
C ALA A 233 10.70 23.87 -11.79
N SER A 234 9.59 24.38 -11.25
CA SER A 234 8.94 23.76 -10.08
C SER A 234 8.28 22.41 -10.39
N LEU A 235 7.80 22.21 -11.62
CA LEU A 235 7.28 20.93 -12.08
C LEU A 235 8.40 19.91 -12.31
N ALA A 236 9.45 20.31 -13.05
CA ALA A 236 10.59 19.43 -13.31
C ALA A 236 11.28 18.99 -12.00
N GLU A 237 11.40 19.91 -11.03
CA GLU A 237 11.87 19.60 -9.68
C GLU A 237 10.96 18.62 -8.94
N ARG A 238 9.64 18.78 -9.06
CA ARG A 238 8.65 17.85 -8.48
C ARG A 238 8.77 16.47 -9.09
N GLU A 239 8.79 16.37 -10.41
CA GLU A 239 8.95 15.11 -11.15
C GLU A 239 10.26 14.42 -10.77
N ALA A 240 11.36 15.16 -10.68
CA ALA A 240 12.65 14.63 -10.24
C ALA A 240 12.60 14.12 -8.78
N ARG A 241 11.97 14.86 -7.86
CA ARG A 241 11.78 14.41 -6.47
C ARG A 241 10.94 13.15 -6.37
N MET A 242 9.86 13.06 -7.15
CA MET A 242 9.01 11.87 -7.21
C MET A 242 9.78 10.69 -7.81
N ALA A 243 10.49 10.86 -8.92
CA ALA A 243 11.29 9.82 -9.56
C ALA A 243 12.40 9.29 -8.63
N ALA A 244 13.03 10.16 -7.84
CA ALA A 244 14.05 9.77 -6.86
C ALA A 244 13.47 9.04 -5.63
N SER A 245 12.18 9.21 -5.33
CA SER A 245 11.51 8.62 -4.15
C SER A 245 10.67 7.39 -4.48
N ASN A 246 10.30 7.22 -5.76
CA ASN A 246 9.40 6.18 -6.23
C ASN A 246 10.16 5.21 -7.13
N PRO A 247 10.47 3.99 -6.65
CA PRO A 247 11.20 3.02 -7.45
C PRO A 247 10.32 2.54 -8.62
N ALA A 248 10.91 2.50 -9.82
CA ALA A 248 10.34 1.85 -10.98
C ALA A 248 10.50 0.33 -10.97
N PHE A 249 11.42 -0.18 -10.15
CA PHE A 249 11.62 -1.60 -9.99
C PHE A 249 11.59 -2.02 -8.51
N VAL A 250 10.85 -3.09 -8.23
CA VAL A 250 10.85 -3.78 -6.95
C VAL A 250 11.00 -5.27 -7.20
N LEU A 251 11.65 -5.98 -6.28
CA LEU A 251 11.77 -7.43 -6.36
C LEU A 251 10.43 -8.08 -6.03
N ARG A 252 9.69 -8.42 -7.08
CA ARG A 252 8.38 -9.09 -7.00
C ARG A 252 8.56 -10.59 -6.91
N GLU A 253 7.64 -11.24 -6.19
CA GLU A 253 7.70 -12.69 -5.93
C GLU A 253 7.78 -13.50 -7.23
N HIS A 254 6.92 -13.22 -8.21
CA HIS A 254 6.92 -13.96 -9.48
C HIS A 254 8.20 -13.79 -10.30
N LEU A 255 8.87 -12.64 -10.18
CA LEU A 255 10.18 -12.41 -10.82
C LEU A 255 11.26 -13.24 -10.13
N LEU A 256 11.23 -13.27 -8.80
CA LEU A 256 12.15 -14.09 -8.01
C LEU A 256 11.96 -15.58 -8.30
N GLN A 257 10.72 -16.07 -8.31
CA GLN A 257 10.40 -17.47 -8.63
C GLN A 257 10.86 -17.85 -10.05
N ALA A 258 10.65 -16.99 -11.04
CA ALA A 258 11.13 -17.21 -12.40
C ALA A 258 12.68 -17.23 -12.49
N ALA A 259 13.37 -16.45 -11.65
CA ALA A 259 14.82 -16.48 -11.58
C ALA A 259 15.36 -17.71 -10.84
N ILE A 260 14.70 -18.14 -9.76
CA ILE A 260 15.02 -19.37 -9.02
C ILE A 260 14.91 -20.59 -9.93
N ALA A 261 13.80 -20.75 -10.64
CA ALA A 261 13.57 -21.89 -11.55
C ALA A 261 14.67 -22.01 -12.62
N ARG A 262 15.16 -20.89 -13.15
CA ARG A 262 16.29 -20.88 -14.11
C ARG A 262 17.62 -21.20 -13.44
N ALA A 263 17.86 -20.66 -12.25
CA ALA A 263 19.07 -20.91 -11.48
C ALA A 263 19.19 -22.39 -11.06
N GLU A 264 18.09 -23.07 -10.75
CA GLU A 264 18.06 -24.52 -10.46
C GLU A 264 18.50 -25.36 -11.67
N CYS A 265 18.32 -24.85 -12.88
CA CYS A 265 18.84 -25.43 -14.12
C CYS A 265 20.27 -24.98 -14.45
N GLY A 266 20.94 -24.26 -13.54
CA GLY A 266 22.29 -23.73 -13.70
C GLY A 266 22.39 -22.38 -14.43
N ASP A 267 21.27 -21.77 -14.84
CA ASP A 267 21.24 -20.47 -15.50
C ASP A 267 21.03 -19.32 -14.49
N PHE A 268 22.14 -18.71 -14.08
CA PHE A 268 22.16 -17.56 -13.17
C PHE A 268 22.04 -16.20 -13.88
N ALA A 269 21.83 -16.15 -15.21
CA ALA A 269 21.75 -14.88 -15.93
C ALA A 269 20.56 -14.03 -15.46
N HIS A 270 19.41 -14.65 -15.20
CA HIS A 270 18.22 -13.94 -14.74
C HIS A 270 18.42 -13.34 -13.34
N VAL A 271 19.04 -14.09 -12.43
CA VAL A 271 19.37 -13.60 -11.07
C VAL A 271 20.26 -12.35 -11.14
N ARG A 272 21.30 -12.38 -11.99
CA ARG A 272 22.18 -11.22 -12.20
C ARG A 272 21.42 -10.01 -12.77
N GLN A 273 20.52 -10.24 -13.72
CA GLN A 273 19.68 -9.18 -14.29
C GLN A 273 18.76 -8.54 -13.25
N LEU A 274 18.12 -9.33 -12.38
CA LEU A 274 17.28 -8.80 -11.31
C LEU A 274 18.10 -8.02 -10.27
N LEU A 275 19.30 -8.51 -9.94
CA LEU A 275 20.20 -7.83 -9.02
C LEU A 275 20.64 -6.46 -9.56
N ASP A 276 21.02 -6.39 -10.84
CA ASP A 276 21.40 -5.13 -11.51
C ASP A 276 20.26 -4.09 -11.43
N ARG A 277 19.03 -4.49 -11.79
CA ARG A 277 17.85 -3.62 -11.67
C ARG A 277 17.55 -3.20 -10.23
N ALA A 278 17.76 -4.09 -9.25
CA ALA A 278 17.52 -3.80 -7.84
C ALA A 278 18.54 -2.80 -7.24
N GLN A 279 19.74 -2.71 -7.83
CA GLN A 279 20.77 -1.76 -7.40
C GLN A 279 20.49 -0.33 -7.89
N THR A 280 19.77 -0.19 -9.01
CA THR A 280 19.32 1.12 -9.54
C THR A 280 17.81 1.12 -9.81
N PRO A 281 16.97 1.05 -8.76
CA PRO A 281 15.54 0.82 -8.93
C PRO A 281 14.76 2.08 -9.33
N PHE A 282 15.39 3.25 -9.33
CA PHE A 282 14.76 4.55 -9.62
C PHE A 282 15.03 4.98 -11.06
N LEU A 283 14.08 5.70 -11.66
CA LEU A 283 14.27 6.32 -12.97
C LEU A 283 14.96 7.68 -12.83
N PRO A 284 15.72 8.12 -13.85
CA PRO A 284 16.32 9.45 -13.86
C PRO A 284 15.30 10.60 -14.02
N GLY A 285 14.03 10.27 -14.32
CA GLY A 285 12.94 11.22 -14.55
C GLY A 285 11.58 10.51 -14.55
N PRO A 286 10.50 11.19 -15.00
CA PRO A 286 9.18 10.59 -15.06
C PRO A 286 9.15 9.39 -16.03
N ILE A 287 8.28 8.42 -15.72
CA ILE A 287 8.10 7.24 -16.57
C ILE A 287 7.40 7.62 -17.88
N ASP A 288 8.04 7.29 -19.00
CA ASP A 288 7.48 7.48 -20.34
C ASP A 288 6.46 6.38 -20.69
N GLU A 289 5.79 6.50 -21.83
CA GLU A 289 4.74 5.56 -22.25
C GLU A 289 5.29 4.13 -22.50
N ALA A 290 6.53 4.02 -22.99
CA ALA A 290 7.17 2.73 -23.25
C ALA A 290 7.53 2.02 -21.94
N GLY A 291 8.15 2.74 -21.00
CA GLY A 291 8.48 2.25 -19.67
C GLY A 291 7.21 1.91 -18.88
N TRP A 292 6.16 2.73 -19.01
CA TRP A 292 4.86 2.44 -18.39
C TRP A 292 4.26 1.14 -18.93
N SER A 293 4.24 0.97 -20.25
CA SER A 293 3.73 -0.26 -20.89
C SER A 293 4.53 -1.50 -20.46
N ALA A 294 5.86 -1.38 -20.34
CA ALA A 294 6.72 -2.45 -19.86
C ALA A 294 6.45 -2.78 -18.38
N LEU A 295 6.25 -1.77 -17.53
CA LEU A 295 5.91 -1.95 -16.12
C LEU A 295 4.57 -2.68 -15.96
N VAL A 296 3.54 -2.26 -16.67
CA VAL A 296 2.21 -2.90 -16.64
C VAL A 296 2.29 -4.36 -17.09
N ALA A 297 3.08 -4.65 -18.13
CA ALA A 297 3.30 -6.02 -18.59
C ALA A 297 4.06 -6.90 -17.57
N GLU A 298 4.85 -6.30 -16.68
CA GLU A 298 5.59 -6.99 -15.62
C GLU A 298 4.78 -7.18 -14.32
N LEU A 299 3.65 -6.48 -14.17
CA LEU A 299 2.76 -6.66 -13.02
C LEU A 299 2.28 -8.12 -12.94
N PRO A 300 2.07 -8.64 -11.71
CA PRO A 300 1.68 -10.03 -11.54
C PRO A 300 0.35 -10.30 -12.21
N THR A 301 0.32 -11.34 -13.05
CA THR A 301 -0.90 -11.83 -13.67
C THR A 301 -1.78 -12.53 -12.63
N GLU A 302 -3.04 -12.80 -12.99
CA GLU A 302 -3.95 -13.56 -12.12
C GLU A 302 -3.40 -14.93 -11.71
N ASP A 303 -2.64 -15.58 -12.59
CA ASP A 303 -2.05 -16.91 -12.35
C ASP A 303 -0.84 -16.80 -11.41
N ALA A 304 -0.07 -15.71 -11.50
CA ALA A 304 1.02 -15.45 -10.57
C ALA A 304 0.52 -15.27 -9.12
N LEU A 305 -0.71 -14.79 -8.93
CA LEU A 305 -1.33 -14.71 -7.61
C LEU A 305 -1.62 -16.09 -7.01
N ASP A 306 -1.86 -17.12 -7.82
CA ASP A 306 -2.10 -18.48 -7.31
C ASP A 306 -0.83 -19.11 -6.73
N ILE A 307 0.35 -18.78 -7.29
CA ILE A 307 1.66 -19.22 -6.77
C ILE A 307 1.96 -18.58 -5.41
N VAL A 308 1.47 -17.36 -5.18
CA VAL A 308 1.71 -16.61 -3.94
C VAL A 308 0.74 -17.02 -2.82
N LEU A 309 -0.44 -17.54 -3.18
CA LEU A 309 -1.52 -17.87 -2.24
C LEU A 309 -1.67 -19.38 -1.98
N SER A 310 -0.83 -20.24 -2.59
CA SER A 310 -0.79 -21.69 -2.39
C SER A 310 0.14 -22.10 -1.25
#